data_AF-A0A3M0SXU0-F1
#
_entry.id   AF-A0A3M0SXU0-F1
#
_cell.length_a   1.000
_cell.length_b   1.000
_cell.length_c   1.000
_cell.angle_alpha   90.00
_cell.angle_beta   90.00
_cell.angle_gamma   90.00
#
_symmetry.space_group_name_H-M   'P 1'
#
loop_
_entity.id
_entity.type
_entity.pdbx_description
1 polymer ?
#
loop_
_entity_poly.entity_id
_entity_poly.type
_entity_poly.pdbx_seq_one_letter_code
_entity_poly.pdbx_strand_id
1 'polypeptide(L)'
;MDDIFSFEKFIADKRKKLGITLRGMAAELGIAPAYLSDIEKGRRYPPDMDRLIQIAKILKLTEDEKHTMFDLAGEGKNTIAPDLPEYIMSSKKVRVALRKAREVATEEDWEKFIEKLNRKQQGG
;
A
#
# COMPACT_ATOMS: atom_id res chain seq x y z
N MET A 1 -17.97 8.70 4.97
CA MET A 1 -16.97 9.76 4.84
C MET A 1 -15.67 9.01 4.75
N ASP A 2 -15.24 8.70 3.54
CA ASP A 2 -13.94 8.07 3.32
C ASP A 2 -12.90 9.11 3.73
N ASP A 3 -12.43 9.01 4.98
CA ASP A 3 -11.33 9.83 5.44
C ASP A 3 -10.17 9.53 4.49
N ILE A 4 -9.86 10.48 3.61
CA ILE A 4 -8.69 10.44 2.74
C ILE A 4 -7.48 10.40 3.68
N PHE A 5 -7.00 9.20 3.95
CA PHE A 5 -5.85 8.93 4.77
C PHE A 5 -4.61 9.10 3.90
N SER A 6 -3.78 10.09 4.18
CA SER A 6 -2.43 10.10 3.62
C SER A 6 -1.58 9.02 4.28
N PHE A 7 -0.52 8.56 3.59
CA PHE A 7 0.38 7.52 4.10
C PHE A 7 0.84 7.81 5.54
N GLU A 8 1.26 9.05 5.81
CA GLU A 8 1.73 9.46 7.13
C GLU A 8 0.67 9.34 8.24
N LYS A 9 -0.58 9.69 7.92
CA LYS A 9 -1.69 9.59 8.88
C LYS A 9 -2.07 8.14 9.11
N PHE A 10 -2.08 7.32 8.06
CA PHE A 10 -2.43 5.90 8.16
C PHE A 10 -1.48 5.18 9.13
N ILE A 11 -0.17 5.39 8.96
CA ILE A 11 0.86 4.81 9.85
C ILE A 11 0.69 5.30 11.28
N ALA A 12 0.55 6.62 11.48
CA ALA A 12 0.42 7.21 12.80
C ALA A 12 -0.82 6.67 13.55
N ASP A 13 -1.94 6.53 12.86
CA ASP A 13 -3.19 6.10 13.47
C ASP A 13 -3.22 4.59 13.75
N LYS A 14 -2.69 3.76 12.86
CA LYS A 14 -2.49 2.33 13.14
C LYS A 14 -1.59 2.12 14.35
N ARG A 15 -0.46 2.84 14.41
CA ARG A 15 0.47 2.78 15.54
C ARG A 15 -0.22 3.14 16.85
N LYS A 16 -0.96 4.25 16.90
CA LYS A 16 -1.69 4.72 18.09
C LYS A 16 -2.79 3.75 18.51
N LYS A 17 -3.57 3.19 17.57
CA LYS A 17 -4.62 2.21 17.85
C LYS A 17 -4.08 0.93 18.50
N LEU A 18 -2.84 0.55 18.17
CA LEU A 18 -2.14 -0.58 18.79
C LEU A 18 -1.44 -0.24 20.11
N GLY A 19 -1.50 1.01 20.58
CA GLY A 19 -0.80 1.46 21.77
C GLY A 19 0.74 1.49 21.61
N ILE A 20 1.25 1.40 20.38
CA ILE A 20 2.69 1.40 20.13
C ILE A 20 3.20 2.84 20.24
N THR A 21 4.23 3.07 21.05
CA THR A 21 4.84 4.40 21.16
C THR A 21 5.70 4.71 19.94
N LEU A 22 5.87 5.99 19.60
CA LEU A 22 6.76 6.40 18.50
C LEU A 22 8.19 5.84 18.70
N ARG A 23 8.71 5.89 19.93
CA ARG A 23 10.04 5.35 20.25
C ARG A 23 10.08 3.82 20.14
N GLY A 24 9.01 3.13 20.56
CA GLY A 24 8.90 1.67 20.46
C GLY A 24 8.94 1.20 19.01
N MET A 25 8.08 1.77 18.16
CA MET A 25 8.08 1.42 16.73
C MET A 25 9.41 1.78 16.05
N ALA A 26 10.00 2.93 16.37
CA ALA A 26 11.30 3.31 15.82
C ALA A 26 12.42 2.33 16.21
N ALA A 27 12.40 1.83 17.46
CA ALA A 27 13.34 0.82 17.93
C ALA A 27 13.15 -0.52 17.19
N GLU A 28 11.91 -0.98 17.01
CA GLU A 28 11.61 -2.21 16.24
C GLU A 28 12.01 -2.09 14.76
N LEU A 29 11.87 -0.91 14.18
CA LEU A 29 12.34 -0.61 12.82
C LEU A 29 13.85 -0.40 12.74
N GLY A 30 14.57 -0.27 13.86
CA GLY A 30 16.00 0.07 13.86
C GLY A 30 16.31 1.43 13.25
N ILE A 31 15.42 2.42 13.45
CA ILE A 31 15.57 3.81 12.96
C ILE A 31 15.54 4.82 14.10
N ALA A 32 15.99 6.04 13.83
CA ALA A 32 15.87 7.13 14.80
C ALA A 32 14.40 7.52 15.02
N PRO A 33 13.94 7.79 16.26
CA PRO A 33 12.58 8.26 16.53
C PRO A 33 12.20 9.55 15.79
N ALA A 34 13.17 10.44 15.55
CA ALA A 34 12.97 11.66 14.76
C ALA A 34 12.63 11.32 13.29
N TYR A 35 13.27 10.31 12.71
CA TYR A 35 13.00 9.86 11.35
C TYR A 35 11.57 9.32 11.22
N LEU A 36 11.13 8.47 12.15
CA LEU A 36 9.73 8.00 12.18
C LEU A 36 8.75 9.17 12.39
N SER A 37 9.08 10.14 13.25
CA SER A 37 8.23 11.33 13.43
C SER A 37 8.09 12.13 12.14
N ASP A 38 9.13 12.23 11.32
CA ASP A 38 9.08 12.98 10.08
C ASP A 38 8.28 12.23 9.01
N ILE A 39 8.33 10.90 9.00
CA ILE A 39 7.44 10.07 8.17
C ILE A 39 5.98 10.33 8.58
N GLU A 40 5.63 10.22 9.86
CA GLU A 40 4.24 10.42 10.36
C GLU A 40 3.72 11.87 10.23
N LYS A 41 4.60 12.81 9.87
CA LYS A 41 4.24 14.21 9.60
C LYS A 41 4.27 14.56 8.12
N GLY A 42 4.50 13.59 7.23
CA GLY A 42 4.57 13.82 5.78
C GLY A 42 5.80 14.64 5.36
N ARG A 43 6.83 14.74 6.21
CA ARG A 43 8.08 15.47 5.92
C ARG A 43 9.11 14.60 5.21
N ARG A 44 8.78 13.33 5.00
CA ARG A 44 9.55 12.36 4.22
C ARG A 44 8.60 11.64 3.28
N TYR A 45 9.10 11.28 2.11
CA TYR A 45 8.41 10.34 1.25
C TYR A 45 8.20 9.00 1.95
N PRO A 46 7.16 8.24 1.56
CA PRO A 46 7.01 6.84 1.98
C PRO A 46 8.33 6.07 1.79
N PRO A 47 8.70 5.17 2.70
CA PRO A 47 9.96 4.45 2.60
C PRO A 47 9.96 3.42 1.44
N ASP A 48 11.03 2.64 1.32
CA ASP A 48 11.12 1.55 0.33
C ASP A 48 10.24 0.34 0.69
N MET A 49 10.12 -0.61 -0.23
CA MET A 49 9.26 -1.78 -0.08
C MET A 49 9.65 -2.65 1.13
N ASP A 50 10.94 -2.88 1.34
CA ASP A 50 11.41 -3.68 2.48
C ASP A 50 10.99 -3.06 3.82
N ARG A 51 11.09 -1.74 3.92
CA ARG A 51 10.65 -1.01 5.11
C ARG A 51 9.13 -1.02 5.25
N LEU A 52 8.39 -0.87 4.15
CA LEU A 52 6.93 -0.97 4.17
C LEU A 52 6.48 -2.36 4.67
N ILE A 53 7.14 -3.43 4.24
CA ILE A 53 6.87 -4.79 4.74
C ILE A 53 7.14 -4.89 6.25
N GLN A 54 8.22 -4.29 6.76
CA GLN A 54 8.51 -4.27 8.20
C GLN A 54 7.44 -3.49 8.97
N ILE A 55 7.05 -2.32 8.47
CA ILE A 55 6.00 -1.48 9.04
C ILE A 55 4.69 -2.28 9.11
N ALA A 56 4.30 -2.95 8.02
CA ALA A 56 3.09 -3.77 7.99
C ALA A 56 3.11 -4.89 9.04
N LYS A 57 4.26 -5.54 9.25
CA LYS A 57 4.43 -6.58 10.27
C LYS A 57 4.27 -6.03 11.68
N ILE A 58 4.94 -4.92 12.00
CA ILE A 58 4.88 -4.28 13.33
C ILE A 58 3.46 -3.80 13.63
N LEU A 59 2.80 -3.20 12.63
CA LEU A 59 1.43 -2.73 12.72
C LEU A 59 0.38 -3.84 12.57
N LYS A 60 0.80 -5.11 12.44
CA LYS A 60 -0.08 -6.28 12.33
C LYS A 60 -1.19 -6.09 11.28
N LEU A 61 -0.84 -5.47 10.15
CA LEU A 61 -1.81 -5.14 9.11
C LEU A 61 -2.36 -6.41 8.46
N THR A 62 -3.67 -6.42 8.22
CA THR A 62 -4.30 -7.42 7.34
C THR A 62 -3.80 -7.26 5.90
N GLU A 63 -4.06 -8.22 5.02
CA GLU A 63 -3.70 -8.08 3.60
C GLU A 63 -4.37 -6.85 2.95
N ASP A 64 -5.64 -6.61 3.23
CA ASP A 64 -6.36 -5.43 2.70
C ASP A 64 -5.75 -4.11 3.23
N GLU A 65 -5.35 -4.08 4.50
CA GLU A 65 -4.68 -2.92 5.09
C GLU A 65 -3.27 -2.72 4.53
N LYS A 66 -2.58 -3.80 4.15
CA LYS A 66 -1.29 -3.72 3.45
C LYS A 66 -1.46 -3.12 2.05
N HIS A 67 -2.42 -3.62 1.27
CA HIS A 67 -2.72 -3.04 -0.05
C HIS A 67 -3.06 -1.56 0.07
N THR A 68 -3.94 -1.20 1.02
CA THR A 68 -4.24 0.19 1.33
C THR A 68 -2.97 1.00 1.62
N MET A 69 -2.09 0.50 2.48
CA MET A 69 -0.83 1.18 2.80
C MET A 69 0.09 1.33 1.57
N PHE A 70 0.14 0.33 0.69
CA PHE A 70 0.94 0.36 -0.53
C PHE A 70 0.37 1.37 -1.54
N ASP A 71 -0.95 1.41 -1.72
CA ASP A 71 -1.63 2.41 -2.55
C ASP A 71 -1.29 3.82 -2.07
N LEU A 72 -1.45 4.09 -0.76
CA LEU A 72 -1.10 5.38 -0.16
C LEU A 72 0.39 5.73 -0.31
N ALA A 73 1.28 4.72 -0.24
CA ALA A 73 2.70 4.93 -0.45
C ALA A 73 3.05 5.27 -1.90
N GLY A 74 2.33 4.68 -2.87
CA GLY A 74 2.41 5.01 -4.29
C GLY A 74 1.92 6.45 -4.55
N GLU A 75 0.72 6.78 -4.07
CA GLU A 75 0.10 8.10 -4.19
C GLU A 75 0.99 9.20 -3.62
N GLY A 76 1.57 8.98 -2.43
CA GLY A 76 2.50 9.93 -1.80
C GLY A 76 3.79 10.18 -2.59
N LYS A 77 4.10 9.32 -3.56
CA LYS A 77 5.23 9.46 -4.50
C LYS A 77 4.77 9.76 -5.94
N ASN A 78 3.48 9.98 -6.16
CA ASN A 78 2.87 10.13 -7.49
C ASN A 78 3.22 8.99 -8.45
N THR A 79 3.14 7.75 -7.96
CA THR A 79 3.44 6.52 -8.69
C THR A 79 2.45 5.41 -8.29
N ILE A 80 2.47 4.28 -8.99
CA ILE A 80 1.71 3.09 -8.59
C ILE A 80 2.21 2.50 -7.27
N ALA A 81 1.36 1.72 -6.60
CA ALA A 81 1.69 0.98 -5.39
C ALA A 81 3.00 0.19 -5.55
N PRO A 82 3.92 0.21 -4.57
CA PRO A 82 5.29 -0.28 -4.70
C PRO A 82 5.41 -1.81 -4.91
N ASP A 83 4.36 -2.58 -4.65
CA ASP A 83 4.28 -4.03 -4.83
C ASP A 83 3.90 -4.45 -6.26
N LEU A 84 3.23 -3.57 -7.03
CA LEU A 84 2.76 -3.87 -8.38
C LEU A 84 3.83 -3.87 -9.50
N PRO A 85 4.88 -3.01 -9.49
CA PRO A 85 5.84 -2.91 -10.58
C PRO A 85 6.47 -4.24 -10.96
N GLU A 86 6.91 -5.04 -9.99
CA GLU A 86 7.57 -6.32 -10.25
C GLU A 86 6.63 -7.30 -10.96
N TYR A 87 5.39 -7.42 -10.49
CA TYR A 87 4.38 -8.26 -11.12
C TYR A 87 4.06 -7.80 -12.56
N ILE A 88 3.85 -6.50 -12.76
CA ILE A 88 3.60 -5.92 -14.10
C ILE A 88 4.79 -6.19 -15.04
N MET A 89 6.02 -6.12 -14.53
CA MET A 89 7.25 -6.38 -15.29
C MET A 89 7.49 -7.87 -15.57
N SER A 90 7.00 -8.76 -14.72
CA SER A 90 7.11 -10.21 -14.92
C SER A 90 6.33 -10.74 -16.13
N SER A 91 5.24 -10.06 -16.54
CA SER A 91 4.30 -10.60 -17.54
C SER A 91 4.03 -9.66 -18.72
N LYS A 92 4.47 -10.07 -19.92
CA LYS A 92 4.10 -9.37 -21.17
C LYS A 92 2.59 -9.30 -21.36
N LYS A 93 1.85 -10.33 -20.94
CA LYS A 93 0.38 -10.38 -21.05
C LYS A 93 -0.28 -9.29 -20.19
N VAL A 94 0.20 -9.09 -18.95
CA VAL A 94 -0.30 -8.02 -18.07
C VAL A 94 -0.07 -6.65 -18.72
N ARG A 95 1.14 -6.38 -19.22
CA ARG A 95 1.42 -5.10 -19.91
C ARG A 95 0.55 -4.86 -21.15
N VAL A 96 0.31 -5.90 -21.95
CA VAL A 96 -0.58 -5.79 -23.12
C VAL A 96 -2.02 -5.55 -22.70
N ALA A 97 -2.52 -6.25 -21.67
CA ALA A 97 -3.85 -6.06 -21.13
C ALA A 97 -4.05 -4.64 -20.59
N LEU A 98 -3.11 -4.12 -19.80
CA LEU A 98 -3.17 -2.75 -19.25
C LEU A 98 -3.18 -1.70 -20.38
N ARG A 99 -2.35 -1.85 -21.43
CA ARG A 99 -2.36 -0.92 -22.57
C ARG A 99 -3.68 -0.93 -23.33
N LYS A 100 -4.23 -2.13 -23.57
CA LYS A 100 -5.54 -2.26 -24.22
C LYS A 100 -6.64 -1.68 -23.35
N ALA A 101 -6.64 -1.98 -22.06
CA ALA A 101 -7.64 -1.46 -21.13
C ALA A 101 -7.59 0.08 -21.06
N ARG A 102 -6.41 0.70 -21.09
CA ARG A 102 -6.28 2.17 -21.15
C ARG A 102 -7.02 2.81 -22.33
N GLU A 103 -7.16 2.10 -23.45
CA GLU A 103 -7.79 2.64 -24.66
C GLU A 103 -9.32 2.50 -24.67
N VAL A 104 -9.86 1.48 -24.00
CA VAL A 104 -11.29 1.09 -24.18
C VAL A 104 -12.02 0.65 -22.92
N ALA A 105 -11.33 0.31 -21.83
CA ALA A 105 -11.97 -0.22 -20.63
C ALA A 105 -12.59 0.90 -19.79
N THR A 106 -13.79 0.63 -19.30
CA THR A 106 -14.52 1.44 -18.32
C THR A 106 -14.34 0.89 -16.91
N GLU A 107 -14.73 1.66 -15.88
CA GLU A 107 -14.77 1.16 -14.50
C GLU A 107 -15.65 -0.10 -14.39
N GLU A 108 -16.80 -0.15 -15.09
CA GLU A 108 -17.66 -1.34 -15.11
C GLU A 108 -16.96 -2.59 -15.69
N ASP A 109 -16.08 -2.41 -16.68
CA ASP A 109 -15.31 -3.53 -17.24
C ASP A 109 -14.29 -4.07 -16.23
N TRP A 110 -13.69 -3.20 -15.43
CA TRP A 110 -12.79 -3.57 -14.35
C TRP A 110 -13.52 -4.26 -13.20
N GLU A 111 -14.69 -3.74 -12.79
CA GLU A 111 -15.54 -4.38 -11.79
C GLU A 111 -15.90 -5.82 -12.20
N LYS A 112 -16.36 -6.01 -13.45
CA LYS A 112 -16.65 -7.35 -14.00
C LYS A 112 -15.41 -8.24 -14.02
N PHE A 113 -14.25 -7.69 -14.32
CA PHE A 113 -12.99 -8.44 -14.31
C PHE A 113 -12.59 -8.88 -12.90
N ILE A 114 -12.66 -7.98 -11.92
CA ILE A 114 -12.38 -8.28 -10.51
C ILE A 114 -13.36 -9.32 -9.98
N GLU A 115 -14.66 -9.17 -10.25
CA GLU A 115 -15.67 -10.13 -9.84
C GLU A 115 -15.39 -11.54 -10.40
N LYS A 116 -15.00 -11.61 -11.68
CA LYS A 116 -14.59 -12.86 -12.31
C LYS A 116 -13.39 -13.53 -11.61
N LEU A 117 -12.42 -12.75 -11.10
CA LEU A 117 -11.29 -13.27 -10.35
C LEU A 117 -11.69 -13.72 -8.94
N ASN A 118 -12.51 -12.94 -8.24
CA ASN A 118 -13.01 -13.28 -6.91
C ASN A 118 -13.80 -14.60 -6.90
N ARG A 119 -14.65 -14.82 -7.92
CA ARG A 119 -15.37 -16.09 -8.11
C ARG A 119 -14.43 -17.30 -8.28
N LYS A 120 -13.26 -17.11 -8.89
CA LYS A 120 -12.25 -18.17 -9.02
C LYS A 120 -11.51 -18.47 -7.73
N GLN A 121 -11.31 -17.47 -6.87
CA GLN A 121 -10.68 -17.67 -5.55
C GLN A 121 -11.59 -18.41 -4.58
N GLN A 122 -12.91 -18.24 -4.68
CA GLN A 122 -13.90 -18.90 -3.80
C GLN A 122 -14.30 -20.31 -4.26
N GLY A 123 -14.05 -20.64 -5.53
CA GLY A 123 -14.45 -21.91 -6.15
C GLY A 123 -13.34 -22.98 -6.21
N GLY A 124 -12.24 -22.78 -5.50
CA GLY A 124 -11.14 -23.75 -5.34
C GLY A 124 -10.91 -24.07 -3.87
#